data_AF-A0A7S1ZXZ0-F1
#
_entry.id   AF-A0A7S1ZXZ0-F1
#
_cell.length_a   1.000
_cell.length_b   1.000
_cell.length_c   1.000
_cell.angle_alpha   90.00
_cell.angle_beta   90.00
_cell.angle_gamma   90.00
#
_symmetry.space_group_name_H-M   'P 1'
#
loop_
_entity.id
_entity.type
_entity.pdbx_description
1 polymer ?
#
loop_
_entity_poly.entity_id
_entity_poly.type
_entity_poly.pdbx_seq_one_letter_code
_entity_poly.pdbx_strand_id
1 'polypeptide(L)'
;RTVGDSRQSVRVKSLVTLLAIINQHFFPASKDGSGKPVTEAVATDTIDEAEAKGVSTPPQHGDLQTLQLIFRGVLVPTLEHAEVNAGVGEQTVPPLPDDFEHFITLAPLKSTSSRKSGRQDKSNNTSWLDTTFDHLMDGCVSICLRSIEIYKTDALVEEVLAMFNSCLMSDSGALAVRGLRRLNHFITEDMPVESITDDTWATVCHMLRRCLTVRGLPGQSSVSIDIFTDKSSGKDDSSGPDCNNDEIHQKQEATEIMSEFVLEEELLADRRYIGGNAVMIIGSLLGNRSFVTSMGLRWYLFLSTGLGRGIKEWEEAAKILSMYPPQTPLSNGAISPPNYLENALYGRKYIVRFMLHLISKEDVLDPDISVKATMGNEKNSLGKRSAAAAKILIKEQSEALLSALLQKESLVGEDASDSLQSVAEECRAVEVKRMTHFVCELMEGFSKLDDARLFALSGLTPTLSASIQSTSKNVRSAVHELVQRMFEGPLSDRVKTKGANSNVQTGKGDQAQTST
;
A
#
# COMPACT_ATOMS: atom_id res chain seq x y z
N ARG A 1 29.43 0.97 35.18
CA ARG A 1 30.09 1.70 34.08
C ARG A 1 30.94 0.70 33.31
N THR A 2 30.35 0.02 32.33
CA THR A 2 31.03 -0.97 31.50
C THR A 2 31.87 -0.26 30.43
N VAL A 3 33.10 -0.74 30.25
CA VAL A 3 34.07 -0.31 29.25
C VAL A 3 33.43 -0.42 27.86
N GLY A 4 33.66 0.60 27.04
CA GLY A 4 32.92 0.90 25.81
C GLY A 4 32.59 -0.30 24.93
N ASP A 5 31.31 -0.41 24.56
CA ASP A 5 30.81 -1.42 23.65
C ASP A 5 31.32 -1.17 22.23
N SER A 6 32.56 -1.61 21.96
CA SER A 6 33.20 -1.47 20.65
C SER A 6 32.55 -2.37 19.58
N ARG A 7 31.56 -3.21 19.93
CA ARG A 7 30.91 -4.15 19.02
C ARG A 7 30.26 -3.44 17.85
N GLN A 8 29.62 -2.29 18.08
CA GLN A 8 29.01 -1.49 17.02
C GLN A 8 30.05 -0.97 16.03
N SER A 9 31.13 -0.35 16.53
CA SER A 9 32.21 0.15 15.68
C SER A 9 32.88 -0.97 14.89
N VAL A 10 33.05 -2.15 15.51
CA VAL A 10 33.60 -3.34 14.84
C VAL A 10 32.65 -3.83 13.75
N ARG A 11 31.35 -3.95 14.01
CA ARG A 11 30.35 -4.38 13.01
C ARG A 11 30.36 -3.47 11.78
N VAL A 12 30.28 -2.15 11.99
CA VAL A 12 30.29 -1.18 10.89
C VAL A 12 31.62 -1.24 10.13
N LYS A 13 32.77 -1.26 10.81
CA LYS A 13 34.09 -1.35 10.15
C LYS A 13 34.25 -2.64 9.35
N SER A 14 33.84 -3.78 9.89
CA SER A 14 33.89 -5.07 9.19
C SER A 14 33.00 -5.06 7.94
N LEU A 15 31.79 -4.52 8.04
CA LEU A 15 30.88 -4.38 6.90
C LEU A 15 31.46 -3.45 5.82
N VAL A 16 31.95 -2.27 6.20
CA VAL A 16 32.61 -1.34 5.27
C VAL A 16 33.81 -1.99 4.59
N THR A 17 34.58 -2.79 5.34
CA THR A 17 35.73 -3.52 4.80
C THR A 17 35.30 -4.60 3.81
N LEU A 18 34.24 -5.37 4.12
CA LEU A 18 33.66 -6.36 3.22
C LEU A 18 33.17 -5.71 1.91
N LEU A 19 32.41 -4.62 2.01
CA LEU A 19 31.93 -3.86 0.85
C LEU A 19 33.09 -3.30 0.02
N ALA A 20 34.18 -2.84 0.66
CA ALA A 20 35.38 -2.39 -0.05
C ALA A 20 36.07 -3.53 -0.79
N ILE A 21 36.18 -4.72 -0.18
CA ILE A 21 36.75 -5.92 -0.82
C ILE A 21 35.91 -6.30 -2.05
N ILE A 22 34.58 -6.37 -1.91
CA ILE A 22 33.68 -6.67 -3.04
C ILE A 22 33.88 -5.65 -4.16
N ASN A 23 33.90 -4.35 -3.83
CA ASN A 23 34.07 -3.31 -4.83
C ASN A 23 35.42 -3.38 -5.55
N GLN A 24 36.50 -3.65 -4.83
CA GLN A 24 37.84 -3.75 -5.42
C GLN A 24 37.96 -4.95 -6.36
N HIS A 25 37.34 -6.09 -6.02
CA HIS A 25 37.45 -7.31 -6.80
C HIS A 25 36.52 -7.33 -8.02
N PHE A 26 35.26 -6.92 -7.88
CA PHE A 26 34.24 -7.06 -8.94
C PHE A 26 34.04 -5.80 -9.77
N PHE A 27 34.51 -4.64 -9.28
CA PHE A 27 34.38 -3.34 -9.96
C PHE A 27 35.71 -2.58 -9.93
N PRO A 28 36.80 -3.14 -10.49
CA PRO A 28 38.10 -2.47 -10.49
C PRO A 28 38.00 -1.13 -11.22
N ALA A 29 38.53 -0.06 -10.62
CA ALA A 29 38.55 1.25 -11.24
C ALA A 29 39.29 1.16 -12.58
N SER A 30 38.60 1.56 -13.67
CA SER A 30 39.26 1.83 -14.95
C SER A 30 40.41 2.80 -14.68
N LYS A 31 41.64 2.39 -14.97
CA LYS A 31 42.85 3.20 -14.77
C LYS A 31 43.02 4.30 -15.83
N ASP A 32 41.94 4.77 -16.44
CA ASP A 32 41.99 5.83 -17.45
C ASP A 32 41.29 7.11 -16.94
N GLY A 33 42.10 8.13 -16.62
CA GLY A 33 41.64 9.52 -16.53
C GLY A 33 42.03 10.31 -15.27
N SER A 34 43.31 10.70 -15.17
CA SER A 34 43.82 11.87 -14.42
C SER A 34 43.17 12.23 -13.08
N GLY A 35 43.57 11.56 -12.01
CA GLY A 35 43.48 12.07 -10.64
C GLY A 35 44.87 12.04 -10.01
N LYS A 36 45.57 13.17 -10.00
CA LYS A 36 46.87 13.31 -9.32
C LYS A 36 46.72 12.87 -7.85
N PRO A 37 47.51 11.90 -7.34
CA PRO A 37 47.71 11.78 -5.91
C PRO A 37 48.61 12.94 -5.46
N VAL A 38 48.21 13.55 -4.36
CA VAL A 38 49.01 14.56 -3.65
C VAL A 38 50.33 13.90 -3.24
N THR A 39 51.41 14.48 -3.76
CA THR A 39 52.82 14.43 -3.33
C THR A 39 53.13 13.66 -2.05
N GLU A 40 53.99 12.64 -2.18
CA GLU A 40 55.25 12.60 -1.45
C GLU A 40 56.31 11.90 -2.30
N ALA A 41 57.40 12.63 -2.55
CA ALA A 41 58.50 12.23 -3.41
C ALA A 41 59.56 11.48 -2.59
N VAL A 42 59.91 10.27 -3.00
CA VAL A 42 61.28 9.74 -2.82
C VAL A 42 61.64 9.00 -4.10
N ALA A 43 62.66 9.51 -4.77
CA ALA A 43 63.22 8.99 -6.00
C ALA A 43 64.08 7.76 -5.74
N THR A 44 63.95 6.73 -6.57
CA THR A 44 65.06 5.89 -7.03
C THR A 44 64.74 5.33 -8.41
N ASP A 45 65.59 5.69 -9.36
CA ASP A 45 65.69 5.13 -10.70
C ASP A 45 65.95 3.62 -10.66
N THR A 46 65.17 2.84 -11.41
CA THR A 46 65.69 1.75 -12.26
C THR A 46 64.64 1.40 -13.31
N ILE A 47 65.07 1.49 -14.57
CA ILE A 47 64.39 1.04 -15.78
C ILE A 47 64.38 -0.48 -15.77
N ASP A 48 63.21 -1.10 -15.92
CA ASP A 48 63.07 -2.34 -16.68
C ASP A 48 61.69 -2.37 -17.33
N GLU A 49 61.71 -2.43 -18.66
CA GLU A 49 60.57 -2.63 -19.54
C GLU A 49 60.02 -4.04 -19.36
N ALA A 50 58.84 -4.16 -18.76
CA ALA A 50 58.01 -5.36 -18.89
C ALA A 50 56.53 -4.98 -18.79
N GLU A 51 55.88 -4.99 -19.97
CA GLU A 51 54.49 -5.39 -20.20
C GLU A 51 53.49 -5.23 -19.03
N ALA A 52 52.84 -4.08 -18.96
CA ALA A 52 51.53 -3.96 -18.34
C ALA A 52 50.70 -2.90 -19.06
N LYS A 53 50.40 -3.15 -20.35
CA LYS A 53 49.22 -2.52 -20.96
C LYS A 53 48.03 -3.01 -20.15
N GLY A 54 47.45 -2.09 -19.37
CA GLY A 54 46.29 -2.32 -18.53
C GLY A 54 45.11 -2.80 -19.37
N VAL A 55 44.99 -4.12 -19.50
CA VAL A 55 43.76 -4.75 -19.92
C VAL A 55 42.86 -4.65 -18.69
N SER A 56 41.87 -3.76 -18.71
CA SER A 56 40.68 -3.95 -17.89
C SER A 56 40.15 -5.33 -18.28
N THR A 57 40.38 -6.33 -17.44
CA THR A 57 39.89 -7.68 -17.72
C THR A 57 38.38 -7.57 -17.89
N PRO A 58 37.82 -8.00 -19.04
CA PRO A 58 36.39 -7.97 -19.23
C PRO A 58 35.72 -8.76 -18.10
N PRO A 59 34.52 -8.38 -17.68
CA PRO A 59 33.77 -9.06 -16.63
C PRO A 59 33.81 -10.57 -16.86
N GLN A 60 34.35 -11.33 -15.90
CA GLN A 60 34.47 -12.78 -16.06
C GLN A 60 33.08 -13.39 -15.93
N HIS A 61 32.79 -14.41 -16.74
CA HIS A 61 31.46 -15.01 -16.81
C HIS A 61 30.95 -15.55 -15.45
N GLY A 62 31.84 -15.78 -14.48
CA GLY A 62 31.51 -16.22 -13.10
C GLY A 62 31.37 -15.11 -12.06
N ASP A 63 31.69 -13.86 -12.38
CA ASP A 63 31.73 -12.76 -11.40
C ASP A 63 30.32 -12.46 -10.85
N LEU A 64 29.33 -12.43 -11.73
CA LEU A 64 27.93 -12.18 -11.35
C LEU A 64 27.35 -13.30 -10.49
N GLN A 65 27.64 -14.56 -10.84
CA GLN A 65 27.22 -15.71 -10.03
C GLN A 65 27.88 -15.67 -8.64
N THR A 66 29.14 -15.26 -8.57
CA THR A 66 29.85 -15.09 -7.30
C THR A 66 29.24 -13.97 -6.45
N LEU A 67 28.89 -12.84 -7.07
CA LEU A 67 28.17 -11.76 -6.40
C LEU A 67 26.82 -12.24 -5.84
N GLN A 68 26.02 -12.97 -6.62
CA GLN A 68 24.77 -13.56 -6.14
C GLN A 68 24.99 -14.50 -4.95
N LEU A 69 26.04 -15.32 -4.97
CA LEU A 69 26.40 -16.18 -3.85
C LEU A 69 26.82 -15.39 -2.62
N ILE A 70 27.52 -14.26 -2.77
CA ILE A 70 27.86 -13.36 -1.66
C ILE A 70 26.60 -12.74 -1.06
N PHE A 71 25.65 -12.30 -1.89
CA PHE A 71 24.36 -11.80 -1.41
C PHE A 71 23.64 -12.85 -0.57
N ARG A 72 23.43 -14.06 -1.12
CA ARG A 72 22.67 -15.13 -0.47
C ARG A 72 23.39 -15.73 0.74
N GLY A 73 24.70 -15.89 0.66
CA GLY A 73 25.50 -16.59 1.68
C GLY A 73 26.04 -15.70 2.79
N VAL A 74 26.13 -14.38 2.58
CA VAL A 74 26.76 -13.46 3.54
C VAL A 74 25.86 -12.28 3.87
N LEU A 75 25.37 -11.54 2.86
CA LEU A 75 24.68 -10.26 3.09
C LEU A 75 23.24 -10.46 3.61
N VAL A 76 22.46 -11.35 3.00
CA VAL A 76 21.09 -11.68 3.45
C VAL A 76 21.11 -12.24 4.89
N PRO A 77 21.93 -13.25 5.24
CA PRO A 77 21.96 -13.77 6.62
C PRO A 77 22.36 -12.71 7.66
N THR A 78 23.10 -11.67 7.27
CA THR A 78 23.47 -10.58 8.20
C THR A 78 22.23 -9.84 8.72
N LEU A 79 21.17 -9.71 7.91
CA LEU A 79 19.89 -9.14 8.36
C LEU A 79 19.18 -10.07 9.35
N GLU A 80 19.05 -11.36 9.00
CA GLU A 80 18.31 -12.35 9.80
C GLU A 80 18.92 -12.54 11.21
N HIS A 81 20.25 -12.52 11.32
CA HIS A 81 20.95 -12.70 12.61
C HIS A 81 21.03 -11.40 13.43
N ALA A 82 20.81 -10.24 12.80
CA ALA A 82 20.76 -8.96 13.51
C ALA A 82 19.46 -8.82 14.33
N GLU A 83 18.36 -9.44 13.88
CA GLU A 83 17.07 -9.48 14.58
C GLU A 83 17.15 -10.21 15.93
N VAL A 84 17.86 -11.35 15.98
CA VAL A 84 17.97 -12.20 17.19
C VAL A 84 18.68 -11.50 18.36
N ASN A 85 19.46 -10.45 18.08
CA ASN A 85 20.26 -9.75 19.09
C ASN A 85 19.63 -8.44 19.61
N ALA A 86 18.48 -8.03 19.06
CA ALA A 86 17.74 -6.87 19.56
C ALA A 86 16.93 -7.30 20.79
N GLY A 87 17.40 -6.93 21.99
CA GLY A 87 16.67 -7.22 23.23
C GLY A 87 15.23 -6.70 23.18
N VAL A 88 14.32 -7.45 23.81
CA VAL A 88 12.85 -7.26 23.85
C VAL A 88 12.39 -5.88 24.39
N GLY A 89 13.29 -4.99 24.82
CA GLY A 89 12.97 -3.70 25.45
C GLY A 89 13.46 -2.43 24.75
N GLU A 90 14.13 -2.50 23.59
CA GLU A 90 14.82 -1.34 22.98
C GLU A 90 14.38 -1.04 21.54
N GLN A 91 13.11 -1.29 21.20
CA GLN A 91 12.60 -0.93 19.88
C GLN A 91 12.20 0.55 19.86
N THR A 92 12.91 1.32 19.03
CA THR A 92 12.49 2.67 18.64
C THR A 92 11.11 2.59 17.99
N VAL A 93 10.14 3.32 18.54
CA VAL A 93 8.78 3.37 17.99
C VAL A 93 8.85 3.75 16.50
N PRO A 94 8.31 2.92 15.59
CA PRO A 94 8.39 3.21 14.17
C PRO A 94 7.61 4.48 13.83
N PRO A 95 8.13 5.34 12.95
CA PRO A 95 7.41 6.54 12.51
C PRO A 95 6.21 6.20 11.60
N LEU A 96 5.10 6.90 11.79
CA LEU A 96 3.95 6.91 10.88
C LEU A 96 4.09 8.00 9.80
N PRO A 97 3.29 7.94 8.71
CA PRO A 97 3.20 9.01 7.72
C PRO A 97 2.76 10.35 8.35
N ASP A 98 3.25 11.46 7.81
CA ASP A 98 2.99 12.80 8.38
C ASP A 98 1.51 13.21 8.34
N ASP A 99 0.77 12.72 7.33
CA ASP A 99 -0.65 12.94 7.11
C ASP A 99 -1.54 11.79 7.63
N PHE A 100 -0.96 10.89 8.43
CA PHE A 100 -1.69 9.88 9.18
C PHE A 100 -2.46 10.54 10.34
N GLU A 101 -3.73 10.17 10.49
CA GLU A 101 -4.61 10.76 11.49
C GLU A 101 -4.83 9.79 12.65
N HIS A 102 -4.46 10.22 13.85
CA HIS A 102 -4.79 9.54 15.09
C HIS A 102 -6.14 10.06 15.58
N PHE A 103 -7.09 9.15 15.81
CA PHE A 103 -8.40 9.48 16.39
C PHE A 103 -8.86 8.46 17.44
N ILE A 104 -8.18 7.32 17.57
CA ILE A 104 -8.39 6.33 18.64
C ILE A 104 -7.16 6.27 19.54
N THR A 105 -5.97 6.26 18.94
CA THR A 105 -4.71 6.13 19.67
C THR A 105 -4.11 7.49 19.97
N LEU A 106 -3.30 7.59 21.03
CA LEU A 106 -2.60 8.82 21.34
C LEU A 106 -1.47 9.02 20.34
N ALA A 107 -1.51 10.12 19.59
CA ALA A 107 -0.41 10.52 18.73
C ALA A 107 0.88 10.70 19.57
N PRO A 108 2.06 10.34 19.02
CA PRO A 108 3.32 10.77 19.61
C PRO A 108 3.28 12.29 19.80
N LEU A 109 3.56 12.78 21.01
CA LEU A 109 3.68 14.22 21.28
C LEU A 109 4.71 14.80 20.30
N LYS A 110 4.23 15.44 19.22
CA LYS A 110 5.09 16.16 18.27
C LYS A 110 5.82 17.22 19.08
N SER A 111 7.11 17.00 19.35
CA SER A 111 7.94 17.98 20.03
C SER A 111 7.88 19.28 19.21
N THR A 112 7.14 20.25 19.74
CA THR A 112 7.04 21.57 19.15
C THR A 112 8.43 22.19 19.24
N SER A 113 8.98 22.52 18.08
CA SER A 113 10.32 23.08 17.98
C SER A 113 10.41 24.40 18.77
N SER A 114 11.25 24.43 19.81
CA SER A 114 11.85 25.68 20.26
C SER A 114 13.36 25.51 20.28
N ARG A 115 14.00 26.39 19.51
CA ARG A 115 15.44 26.62 19.53
C ARG A 115 15.89 26.85 20.98
N LYS A 116 16.66 25.93 21.54
CA LYS A 116 17.84 26.23 22.37
C LYS A 116 18.66 24.95 22.56
N SER A 117 19.90 25.03 22.10
CA SER A 117 21.05 24.27 22.58
C SER A 117 20.91 23.97 24.07
N GLY A 118 20.94 22.69 24.43
CA GLY A 118 20.82 22.26 25.82
C GLY A 118 20.69 20.76 25.97
N ARG A 119 21.74 20.03 25.53
CA ARG A 119 22.22 18.77 26.14
C ARG A 119 21.14 17.94 26.86
N GLN A 120 20.18 17.39 26.11
CA GLN A 120 19.42 16.25 26.60
C GLN A 120 20.34 15.04 26.50
N ASP A 121 20.62 14.42 27.63
CA ASP A 121 21.34 13.15 27.71
C ASP A 121 20.63 12.13 26.83
N LYS A 122 21.14 11.97 25.60
CA LYS A 122 20.80 10.88 24.70
C LYS A 122 21.15 9.60 25.46
N SER A 123 20.15 8.80 25.82
CA SER A 123 20.36 7.41 26.19
C SER A 123 21.17 6.75 25.06
N ASN A 124 22.40 6.36 25.38
CA ASN A 124 23.44 5.88 24.47
C ASN A 124 23.15 4.51 23.81
N ASN A 125 21.91 4.04 23.77
CA ASN A 125 21.57 2.78 23.11
C ASN A 125 21.00 3.07 21.72
N THR A 126 21.90 3.33 20.78
CA THR A 126 21.57 3.34 19.36
C THR A 126 21.35 1.90 18.92
N SER A 127 20.13 1.58 18.49
CA SER A 127 19.78 0.25 17.98
C SER A 127 20.62 -0.10 16.75
N TRP A 128 20.80 -1.38 16.42
CA TRP A 128 21.54 -1.77 15.20
C TRP A 128 20.88 -1.21 13.92
N LEU A 129 19.56 -0.98 13.97
CA LEU A 129 18.80 -0.32 12.91
C LEU A 129 19.29 1.12 12.68
N ASP A 130 19.67 1.83 13.74
CA ASP A 130 20.14 3.22 13.65
C ASP A 130 21.62 3.33 13.25
N THR A 131 22.35 2.22 13.23
CA THR A 131 23.82 2.26 13.15
C THR A 131 24.40 1.46 12.00
N THR A 132 23.80 0.31 11.68
CA THR A 132 24.39 -0.69 10.78
C THR A 132 23.47 -1.03 9.62
N PHE A 133 22.16 -0.99 9.83
CA PHE A 133 21.17 -1.32 8.80
C PHE A 133 21.35 -0.50 7.53
N ASP A 134 21.41 0.84 7.64
CA ASP A 134 21.53 1.71 6.47
C ASP A 134 22.83 1.43 5.70
N HIS A 135 23.96 1.26 6.41
CA HIS A 135 25.24 0.90 5.77
C HIS A 135 25.19 -0.43 5.02
N LEU A 136 24.45 -1.42 5.54
CA LEU A 136 24.29 -2.71 4.88
C LEU A 136 23.44 -2.57 3.63
N MET A 137 22.24 -1.98 3.77
CA MET A 137 21.30 -1.84 2.67
C MET A 137 21.85 -0.94 1.56
N ASP A 138 22.43 0.20 1.90
CA ASP A 138 23.05 1.11 0.92
C ASP A 138 24.27 0.48 0.24
N GLY A 139 25.05 -0.32 0.98
CA GLY A 139 26.14 -1.11 0.42
C GLY A 139 25.66 -2.11 -0.62
N CYS A 140 24.61 -2.87 -0.29
CA CYS A 140 23.99 -3.85 -1.18
C CYS A 140 23.37 -3.18 -2.42
N VAL A 141 22.63 -2.09 -2.24
CA VAL A 141 22.07 -1.31 -3.35
C VAL A 141 23.18 -0.75 -4.24
N SER A 142 24.24 -0.19 -3.66
CA SER A 142 25.39 0.33 -4.43
C SER A 142 26.05 -0.75 -5.29
N ILE A 143 26.25 -1.96 -4.75
CA ILE A 143 26.77 -3.11 -5.49
C ILE A 143 25.83 -3.50 -6.64
N CYS A 144 24.52 -3.53 -6.38
CA CYS A 144 23.50 -3.83 -7.38
C CYS A 144 23.52 -2.81 -8.53
N LEU A 145 23.46 -1.51 -8.24
CA LEU A 145 23.47 -0.45 -9.25
C LEU A 145 24.76 -0.48 -10.09
N ARG A 146 25.93 -0.66 -9.45
CA ARG A 146 27.20 -0.84 -10.17
C ARG A 146 27.21 -2.07 -11.07
N SER A 147 26.55 -3.15 -10.65
CA SER A 147 26.43 -4.35 -11.48
C SER A 147 25.61 -4.08 -12.75
N ILE A 148 24.52 -3.31 -12.65
CA ILE A 148 23.73 -2.87 -13.81
C ILE A 148 24.59 -2.01 -14.73
N GLU A 149 25.37 -1.07 -14.18
CA GLU A 149 26.22 -0.18 -14.97
C GLU A 149 27.31 -0.93 -15.75
N ILE A 150 28.01 -1.87 -15.09
CA ILE A 150 29.20 -2.54 -15.63
C ILE A 150 28.84 -3.78 -16.44
N TYR A 151 27.94 -4.62 -15.93
CA TYR A 151 27.59 -5.90 -16.54
C TYR A 151 26.32 -5.82 -17.41
N LYS A 152 25.62 -4.67 -17.41
CA LYS A 152 24.37 -4.44 -18.17
C LYS A 152 23.28 -5.48 -17.89
N THR A 153 23.20 -5.91 -16.63
CA THR A 153 22.26 -6.93 -16.15
C THR A 153 21.64 -6.51 -14.82
N ASP A 154 20.36 -6.84 -14.65
CA ASP A 154 19.56 -6.64 -13.45
C ASP A 154 19.59 -7.85 -12.49
N ALA A 155 20.50 -8.81 -12.71
CA ALA A 155 20.51 -10.07 -11.96
C ALA A 155 20.70 -9.93 -10.43
N LEU A 156 21.22 -8.79 -9.94
CA LEU A 156 21.33 -8.50 -8.50
C LEU A 156 20.10 -7.77 -7.94
N VAL A 157 19.19 -7.28 -8.78
CA VAL A 157 17.95 -6.61 -8.32
C VAL A 157 17.13 -7.56 -7.48
N GLU A 158 16.94 -8.80 -7.94
CA GLU A 158 16.20 -9.83 -7.19
C GLU A 158 16.86 -10.18 -5.83
N GLU A 159 18.19 -10.12 -5.73
CA GLU A 159 18.87 -10.35 -4.45
C GLU A 159 18.63 -9.20 -3.46
N VAL A 160 18.62 -7.96 -3.95
CA VAL A 160 18.28 -6.77 -3.14
C VAL A 160 16.80 -6.80 -2.74
N LEU A 161 15.90 -7.19 -3.64
CA LEU A 161 14.48 -7.36 -3.32
C LEU A 161 14.25 -8.48 -2.31
N ALA A 162 15.01 -9.58 -2.37
CA ALA A 162 14.97 -10.63 -1.37
C ALA A 162 15.40 -10.10 0.02
N MET A 163 16.45 -9.27 0.10
CA MET A 163 16.84 -8.62 1.35
C MET A 163 15.74 -7.71 1.92
N PHE A 164 15.11 -6.91 1.05
CA PHE A 164 13.95 -6.12 1.47
C PHE A 164 12.81 -7.01 1.95
N ASN A 165 12.52 -8.11 1.26
CA ASN A 165 11.47 -9.05 1.65
C ASN A 165 11.75 -9.68 3.02
N SER A 166 13.00 -10.03 3.35
CA SER A 166 13.37 -10.48 4.70
C SER A 166 13.03 -9.43 5.75
N CYS A 167 13.32 -8.15 5.50
CA CYS A 167 12.96 -7.06 6.42
C CYS A 167 11.44 -6.95 6.62
N LEU A 168 10.66 -7.04 5.53
CA LEU A 168 9.21 -6.90 5.56
C LEU A 168 8.49 -8.09 6.23
N MET A 169 9.15 -9.25 6.24
CA MET A 169 8.64 -10.47 6.86
C MET A 169 9.06 -10.65 8.32
N SER A 170 9.93 -9.77 8.82
CA SER A 170 10.38 -9.79 10.20
C SER A 170 9.22 -9.61 11.18
N ASP A 171 9.38 -10.19 12.36
CA ASP A 171 8.46 -9.99 13.47
C ASP A 171 8.62 -8.58 14.09
N SER A 172 9.71 -7.86 13.80
CA SER A 172 9.92 -6.47 14.23
C SER A 172 9.27 -5.46 13.28
N GLY A 173 8.29 -4.71 13.79
CA GLY A 173 7.65 -3.62 13.05
C GLY A 173 8.62 -2.49 12.69
N ALA A 174 9.62 -2.21 13.53
CA ALA A 174 10.64 -1.19 13.27
C ALA A 174 11.52 -1.56 12.07
N LEU A 175 12.00 -2.80 12.00
CA LEU A 175 12.77 -3.28 10.85
C LEU A 175 11.93 -3.31 9.59
N ALA A 176 10.69 -3.81 9.67
CA ALA A 176 9.78 -3.84 8.53
C ALA A 176 9.50 -2.43 7.98
N VAL A 177 9.20 -1.44 8.83
CA VAL A 177 8.97 -0.05 8.40
C VAL A 177 10.23 0.57 7.80
N ARG A 178 11.42 0.33 8.38
CA ARG A 178 12.68 0.87 7.85
C ARG A 178 13.02 0.24 6.49
N GLY A 179 12.86 -1.08 6.37
CA GLY A 179 12.99 -1.81 5.11
C GLY A 179 12.02 -1.32 4.04
N LEU A 180 10.76 -1.09 4.41
CA LEU A 180 9.73 -0.59 3.51
C LEU A 180 10.06 0.81 2.97
N ARG A 181 10.55 1.73 3.82
CA ARG A 181 10.99 3.07 3.39
C ARG A 181 12.20 2.99 2.47
N ARG A 182 13.17 2.13 2.78
CA ARG A 182 14.36 1.96 1.94
C ARG A 182 14.04 1.28 0.61
N LEU A 183 13.08 0.36 0.57
CA LEU A 183 12.52 -0.21 -0.66
C LEU A 183 11.88 0.88 -1.52
N ASN A 184 11.10 1.78 -0.91
CA ASN A 184 10.53 2.91 -1.64
C ASN A 184 11.62 3.79 -2.24
N HIS A 185 12.65 4.15 -1.48
CA HIS A 185 13.79 4.92 -2.00
C HIS A 185 14.51 4.18 -3.13
N PHE A 186 14.70 2.86 -3.00
CA PHE A 186 15.32 2.04 -4.05
C PHE A 186 14.56 2.12 -5.37
N ILE A 187 13.23 2.00 -5.32
CA ILE A 187 12.38 2.02 -6.52
C ILE A 187 12.16 3.43 -7.07
N THR A 188 12.15 4.45 -6.21
CA THR A 188 11.76 5.82 -6.61
C THR A 188 12.92 6.77 -6.88
N GLU A 189 14.10 6.51 -6.30
CA GLU A 189 15.25 7.41 -6.36
C GLU A 189 16.51 6.72 -6.89
N ASP A 190 16.80 5.48 -6.47
CA ASP A 190 18.03 4.78 -6.88
C ASP A 190 17.96 4.18 -8.29
N MET A 191 16.84 3.55 -8.64
CA MET A 191 16.64 2.88 -9.93
C MET A 191 16.07 3.84 -10.97
N PRO A 192 16.66 3.94 -12.18
CA PRO A 192 16.02 4.66 -13.28
C PRO A 192 14.71 3.98 -13.68
N VAL A 193 13.66 4.76 -13.93
CA VAL A 193 12.30 4.25 -14.19
C VAL A 193 12.26 3.30 -15.39
N GLU A 194 13.13 3.54 -16.37
CA GLU A 194 13.27 2.75 -17.59
C GLU A 194 13.95 1.39 -17.37
N SER A 195 14.69 1.21 -16.27
CA SER A 195 15.33 -0.07 -15.94
C SER A 195 14.47 -0.96 -15.06
N ILE A 196 13.30 -0.50 -14.61
CA ILE A 196 12.40 -1.30 -13.78
C ILE A 196 11.58 -2.22 -14.69
N THR A 197 11.85 -3.52 -14.61
CA THR A 197 11.20 -4.55 -15.44
C THR A 197 9.81 -4.91 -14.90
N ASP A 198 8.99 -5.58 -15.73
CA ASP A 198 7.68 -6.09 -15.28
C ASP A 198 7.82 -7.09 -14.12
N ASP A 199 8.88 -7.90 -14.11
CA ASP A 199 9.18 -8.84 -13.03
C ASP A 199 9.56 -8.10 -11.74
N THR A 200 10.35 -7.02 -11.83
CA THR A 200 10.64 -6.16 -10.68
C THR A 200 9.35 -5.56 -10.12
N TRP A 201 8.47 -5.04 -10.99
CA TRP A 201 7.17 -4.53 -10.57
C TRP A 201 6.29 -5.61 -9.93
N ALA A 202 6.30 -6.84 -10.47
CA ALA A 202 5.61 -7.97 -9.90
C ALA A 202 6.07 -8.21 -8.46
N THR A 203 7.37 -8.39 -8.26
CA THR A 203 7.97 -8.66 -6.95
C THR A 203 7.65 -7.55 -5.96
N VAL A 204 7.88 -6.28 -6.31
CA VAL A 204 7.59 -5.12 -5.45
C VAL A 204 6.10 -5.05 -5.10
N CYS A 205 5.20 -5.24 -6.08
CA CYS A 205 3.76 -5.16 -5.83
C CYS A 205 3.28 -6.29 -4.91
N HIS A 206 3.83 -7.50 -5.07
CA HIS A 206 3.54 -8.62 -4.18
C HIS A 206 4.04 -8.37 -2.75
N MET A 207 5.24 -7.81 -2.58
CA MET A 207 5.79 -7.43 -1.28
C MET A 207 4.93 -6.37 -0.58
N LEU A 208 4.57 -5.29 -1.29
CA LEU A 208 3.71 -4.23 -0.76
C LEU A 208 2.33 -4.76 -0.38
N ARG A 209 1.75 -5.65 -1.20
CA ARG A 209 0.45 -6.25 -0.89
C ARG A 209 0.50 -7.13 0.36
N ARG A 210 1.60 -7.84 0.58
CA ARG A 210 1.80 -8.63 1.80
C ARG A 210 1.91 -7.76 3.05
N CYS A 211 2.45 -6.55 2.93
CA CYS A 211 2.48 -5.58 4.03
C CYS A 211 1.10 -5.04 4.42
N LEU A 212 0.06 -5.27 3.59
CA LEU A 212 -1.31 -4.85 3.87
C LEU A 212 -2.14 -5.92 4.59
N THR A 213 -1.67 -7.16 4.66
CA THR A 213 -2.43 -8.27 5.27
C THR A 213 -2.21 -8.33 6.77
N VAL A 214 -3.25 -8.71 7.51
CA VAL A 214 -3.15 -8.96 8.96
C VAL A 214 -2.72 -10.41 9.19
N ARG A 215 -1.53 -10.61 9.78
CA ARG A 215 -1.02 -11.94 10.10
C ARG A 215 -1.84 -12.56 11.24
N GLY A 216 -2.12 -13.85 11.16
CA GLY A 216 -2.88 -14.59 12.17
C GLY A 216 -4.39 -14.33 12.18
N LEU A 217 -4.92 -13.48 11.28
CA LEU A 217 -6.35 -13.20 11.25
C LEU A 217 -7.16 -14.47 10.94
N PRO A 218 -8.19 -14.82 11.74
CA PRO A 218 -9.05 -15.98 11.47
C PRO A 218 -9.72 -15.86 10.10
N GLY A 219 -9.76 -16.96 9.34
CA GLY A 219 -10.43 -16.98 8.02
C GLY A 219 -11.93 -16.71 8.14
N GLN A 220 -12.55 -16.05 7.15
CA GLN A 220 -13.99 -15.73 7.18
C GLN A 220 -14.91 -16.95 7.34
N SER A 221 -14.44 -18.15 6.99
CA SER A 221 -15.17 -19.41 7.19
C SER A 221 -15.27 -19.85 8.65
N SER A 222 -14.37 -19.42 9.54
CA SER A 222 -14.45 -19.73 10.98
C SER A 222 -15.25 -18.70 11.78
N VAL A 223 -15.42 -17.48 11.26
CA VAL A 223 -16.13 -16.37 11.93
C VAL A 223 -17.61 -16.28 11.55
N SER A 224 -18.05 -16.94 10.47
CA SER A 224 -19.46 -16.92 10.00
C SER A 224 -20.43 -17.74 10.87
N ILE A 225 -20.04 -18.11 12.08
CA ILE A 225 -20.96 -18.68 13.05
C ILE A 225 -21.77 -17.51 13.61
N ASP A 226 -22.99 -17.33 13.10
CA ASP A 226 -23.96 -16.35 13.59
C ASP A 226 -24.10 -16.46 15.13
N ILE A 227 -23.41 -15.59 15.85
CA ILE A 227 -23.61 -15.38 17.30
C ILE A 227 -24.83 -14.47 17.55
N PHE A 228 -25.41 -13.87 16.50
CA PHE A 228 -26.46 -12.84 16.60
C PHE A 228 -27.85 -13.21 16.05
N THR A 229 -28.13 -14.44 15.62
CA THR A 229 -29.50 -14.85 15.26
C THR A 229 -30.21 -15.51 16.45
N ASP A 230 -30.72 -14.67 17.37
CA ASP A 230 -31.76 -15.06 18.32
C ASP A 230 -33.10 -15.23 17.55
N LYS A 231 -33.57 -16.49 17.50
CA LYS A 231 -34.97 -16.95 17.34
C LYS A 231 -35.87 -16.24 16.31
N SER A 232 -36.14 -16.91 15.19
CA SER A 232 -37.50 -17.44 14.89
C SER A 232 -37.58 -18.16 13.53
N SER A 233 -37.70 -19.49 13.56
CA SER A 233 -38.50 -20.35 12.65
C SER A 233 -38.02 -21.79 12.91
N GLY A 234 -38.73 -22.61 13.67
CA GLY A 234 -39.99 -23.20 13.24
C GLY A 234 -39.72 -24.61 12.71
N LYS A 235 -39.78 -25.59 13.62
CA LYS A 235 -39.99 -27.05 13.46
C LYS A 235 -39.83 -27.65 12.05
N ASP A 236 -38.96 -28.65 11.93
CA ASP A 236 -39.43 -30.04 11.76
C ASP A 236 -38.36 -31.08 12.07
N ASP A 237 -38.83 -32.20 12.62
CA ASP A 237 -38.12 -33.29 13.27
C ASP A 237 -37.29 -34.17 12.32
N SER A 238 -35.98 -34.33 12.60
CA SER A 238 -35.27 -35.60 12.44
C SER A 238 -33.97 -35.61 13.26
N SER A 239 -34.05 -36.23 14.44
CA SER A 239 -32.96 -36.38 15.41
C SER A 239 -31.98 -37.48 15.00
N GLY A 240 -30.78 -37.09 14.58
CA GLY A 240 -29.55 -37.89 14.74
C GLY A 240 -28.68 -37.28 15.87
N PRO A 241 -27.92 -38.05 16.66
CA PRO A 241 -27.22 -37.53 17.84
C PRO A 241 -25.88 -36.83 17.53
N ASP A 242 -25.41 -36.84 16.28
CA ASP A 242 -24.00 -36.54 15.96
C ASP A 242 -23.73 -35.12 15.42
N CYS A 243 -24.75 -34.33 15.09
CA CYS A 243 -24.55 -32.98 14.52
C CYS A 243 -24.25 -31.88 15.57
N ASN A 244 -24.58 -32.07 16.84
CA ASN A 244 -24.30 -31.08 17.89
C ASN A 244 -22.82 -31.05 18.33
N ASN A 245 -22.10 -32.17 18.21
CA ASN A 245 -20.69 -32.23 18.59
C ASN A 245 -19.81 -31.50 17.58
N ASP A 246 -20.11 -31.60 16.29
CA ASP A 246 -19.35 -30.93 15.23
C ASP A 246 -19.48 -29.40 15.31
N GLU A 247 -20.65 -28.87 15.65
CA GLU A 247 -20.83 -27.42 15.87
C GLU A 247 -20.12 -26.90 17.12
N ILE A 248 -20.11 -27.69 18.21
CA ILE A 248 -19.39 -27.33 19.44
C ILE A 248 -17.88 -27.34 19.20
N HIS A 249 -17.37 -28.36 18.49
CA HIS A 249 -15.95 -28.44 18.11
C HIS A 249 -15.53 -27.29 17.20
N GLN A 250 -16.33 -26.92 16.20
CA GLN A 250 -16.04 -25.79 15.32
C GLN A 250 -16.07 -24.44 16.06
N LYS A 251 -17.03 -24.24 16.97
CA LYS A 251 -17.07 -23.03 17.83
C LYS A 251 -15.85 -22.94 18.73
N GLN A 252 -15.40 -24.07 19.28
CA GLN A 252 -14.24 -24.12 20.14
C GLN A 252 -12.95 -23.84 19.36
N GLU A 253 -12.77 -24.45 18.18
CA GLU A 253 -11.65 -24.18 17.28
C GLU A 253 -11.62 -22.71 16.84
N ALA A 254 -12.77 -22.13 16.48
CA ALA A 254 -12.85 -20.71 16.13
C ALA A 254 -12.44 -19.79 17.30
N THR A 255 -12.82 -20.16 18.54
CA THR A 255 -12.44 -19.41 19.75
C THR A 255 -10.94 -19.53 20.05
N GLU A 256 -10.35 -20.71 19.84
CA GLU A 256 -8.91 -20.94 20.00
C GLU A 256 -8.09 -20.15 18.99
N ILE A 257 -8.48 -20.14 17.71
CA ILE A 257 -7.84 -19.33 16.66
C ILE A 257 -7.95 -17.84 17.00
N MET A 258 -9.11 -17.40 17.52
CA MET A 258 -9.31 -16.02 17.95
C MET A 258 -8.38 -15.64 19.12
N SER A 259 -8.25 -16.54 20.10
CA SER A 259 -7.36 -16.34 21.23
C SER A 259 -5.89 -16.30 20.81
N GLU A 260 -5.47 -17.13 19.85
CA GLU A 260 -4.11 -17.13 19.30
C GLU A 260 -3.81 -15.79 18.61
N PHE A 261 -4.75 -15.31 17.79
CA PHE A 261 -4.63 -14.00 17.13
C PHE A 261 -4.47 -12.86 18.15
N VAL A 262 -5.31 -12.82 19.20
CA VAL A 262 -5.25 -11.77 20.23
C VAL A 262 -3.90 -11.81 20.98
N LEU A 263 -3.40 -13.00 21.28
CA LEU A 263 -2.09 -13.17 21.93
C LEU A 263 -0.93 -12.74 21.02
N GLU A 264 -0.96 -13.09 19.72
CA GLU A 264 0.04 -12.63 18.75
C GLU A 264 0.02 -11.10 18.63
N GLU A 265 -1.17 -10.49 18.60
CA GLU A 265 -1.35 -9.03 18.54
C GLU A 265 -0.90 -8.30 19.81
N GLU A 266 -0.94 -8.94 20.98
CA GLU A 266 -0.37 -8.39 22.20
C GLU A 266 1.16 -8.43 22.17
N LEU A 267 1.73 -9.52 21.63
CA LEU A 267 3.19 -9.69 21.53
C LEU A 267 3.82 -8.82 20.43
N LEU A 268 3.14 -8.65 19.29
CA LEU A 268 3.67 -8.07 18.06
C LEU A 268 2.88 -6.84 17.60
N ALA A 269 2.43 -6.05 18.56
CA ALA A 269 1.56 -4.89 18.34
C ALA A 269 2.21 -3.79 17.46
N ASP A 270 3.54 -3.74 17.41
CA ASP A 270 4.33 -2.81 16.59
C ASP A 270 4.21 -3.09 15.07
N ARG A 271 3.76 -4.27 14.67
CA ARG A 271 3.46 -4.56 13.25
C ARG A 271 2.37 -3.67 12.67
N ARG A 272 1.49 -3.11 13.49
CA ARG A 272 0.43 -2.20 13.02
C ARG A 272 0.98 -0.92 12.37
N TYR A 273 2.24 -0.55 12.64
CA TYR A 273 2.92 0.56 11.95
C TYR A 273 3.23 0.26 10.48
N ILE A 274 3.28 -1.02 10.09
CA ILE A 274 3.56 -1.45 8.71
C ILE A 274 2.44 -0.99 7.78
N GLY A 275 1.17 -1.16 8.19
CA GLY A 275 -0.01 -0.84 7.38
C GLY A 275 -0.01 0.61 6.87
N GLY A 276 0.06 1.58 7.78
CA GLY A 276 0.09 3.01 7.40
C GLY A 276 1.27 3.37 6.50
N ASN A 277 2.47 2.85 6.77
CA ASN A 277 3.64 3.10 5.91
C ASN A 277 3.48 2.44 4.52
N ALA A 278 2.89 1.24 4.44
CA ALA A 278 2.66 0.55 3.18
C ALA A 278 1.65 1.32 2.32
N VAL A 279 0.57 1.82 2.92
CA VAL A 279 -0.42 2.68 2.25
C VAL A 279 0.23 3.94 1.70
N MET A 280 1.07 4.61 2.49
CA MET A 280 1.79 5.81 2.05
C MET A 280 2.65 5.53 0.81
N ILE A 281 3.38 4.42 0.81
CA ILE A 281 4.27 4.05 -0.31
C ILE A 281 3.48 3.68 -1.56
N ILE A 282 2.44 2.85 -1.42
CA ILE A 282 1.50 2.58 -2.52
C ILE A 282 0.92 3.90 -3.05
N GLY A 283 0.55 4.81 -2.15
CA GLY A 283 0.12 6.17 -2.46
C GLY A 283 1.12 6.96 -3.30
N SER A 284 2.40 6.92 -2.95
CA SER A 284 3.47 7.62 -3.68
C SER A 284 3.69 7.04 -5.08
N LEU A 285 3.66 5.71 -5.22
CA LEU A 285 3.85 5.02 -6.49
C LEU A 285 2.65 5.26 -7.42
N LEU A 286 1.43 5.08 -6.92
CA LEU A 286 0.22 5.22 -7.73
C LEU A 286 -0.20 6.68 -7.95
N GLY A 287 0.34 7.61 -7.17
CA GLY A 287 0.16 9.05 -7.36
C GLY A 287 1.11 9.66 -8.40
N ASN A 288 2.22 8.99 -8.73
CA ASN A 288 3.19 9.50 -9.70
C ASN A 288 2.94 8.93 -11.10
N ARG A 289 2.75 9.81 -12.08
CA ARG A 289 2.47 9.45 -13.46
C ARG A 289 3.59 8.62 -14.10
N SER A 290 4.87 8.88 -13.81
CA SER A 290 5.98 8.13 -14.42
C SER A 290 5.97 6.67 -14.00
N PHE A 291 5.81 6.40 -12.70
CA PHE A 291 5.72 5.05 -12.16
C PHE A 291 4.47 4.34 -12.65
N VAL A 292 3.30 5.01 -12.66
CA VAL A 292 2.07 4.41 -13.19
C VAL A 292 2.20 4.03 -14.68
N THR A 293 2.92 4.82 -15.46
CA THR A 293 3.20 4.49 -16.87
C THR A 293 4.16 3.30 -17.00
N SER A 294 5.23 3.24 -16.19
CA SER A 294 6.19 2.12 -16.20
C SER A 294 5.58 0.82 -15.69
N MET A 295 4.88 0.87 -14.55
CA MET A 295 4.20 -0.25 -13.90
C MET A 295 2.99 -0.77 -14.70
N GLY A 296 2.31 0.12 -15.42
CA GLY A 296 1.12 -0.23 -16.19
C GLY A 296 -0.12 -0.51 -15.35
N LEU A 297 -1.26 -0.67 -16.05
CA LEU A 297 -2.58 -0.78 -15.40
C LEU A 297 -2.77 -2.09 -14.61
N ARG A 298 -2.10 -3.17 -15.01
CA ARG A 298 -2.18 -4.47 -14.33
C ARG A 298 -1.79 -4.37 -12.86
N TRP A 299 -0.59 -3.85 -12.60
CA TRP A 299 -0.03 -3.75 -11.26
C TRP A 299 -0.67 -2.60 -10.46
N TYR A 300 -1.10 -1.53 -11.13
CA TYR A 300 -1.95 -0.48 -10.52
C TYR A 300 -3.20 -1.09 -9.89
N LEU A 301 -3.93 -1.92 -10.67
CA LEU A 301 -5.14 -2.58 -10.20
C LEU A 301 -4.83 -3.62 -9.13
N PHE A 302 -3.76 -4.39 -9.29
CA PHE A 302 -3.32 -5.36 -8.31
C PHE A 302 -3.08 -4.74 -6.92
N LEU A 303 -2.38 -3.60 -6.85
CA LEU A 303 -2.15 -2.87 -5.60
C LEU A 303 -3.43 -2.26 -5.05
N SER A 304 -4.26 -1.66 -5.92
CA SER A 304 -5.53 -1.04 -5.50
C SER A 304 -6.50 -2.09 -4.93
N THR A 305 -6.66 -3.25 -5.57
CA THR A 305 -7.45 -4.38 -5.05
C THR A 305 -6.85 -4.92 -3.75
N GLY A 306 -5.52 -5.02 -3.68
CA GLY A 306 -4.79 -5.42 -2.48
C GLY A 306 -5.10 -4.52 -1.29
N LEU A 307 -5.08 -3.20 -1.49
CA LEU A 307 -5.44 -2.22 -0.48
C LEU A 307 -6.90 -2.34 -0.04
N GLY A 308 -7.83 -2.51 -0.98
CA GLY A 308 -9.24 -2.74 -0.66
C GLY A 308 -9.46 -3.99 0.20
N ARG A 309 -8.67 -5.06 -0.03
CA ARG A 309 -8.68 -6.26 0.82
C ARG A 309 -8.06 -5.99 2.21
N GLY A 310 -6.91 -5.32 2.26
CA GLY A 310 -6.26 -4.96 3.52
C GLY A 310 -7.16 -4.13 4.44
N ILE A 311 -7.92 -3.18 3.87
CA ILE A 311 -8.92 -2.38 4.62
C ILE A 311 -9.95 -3.28 5.29
N LYS A 312 -10.48 -4.29 4.59
CA LYS A 312 -11.46 -5.23 5.17
C LYS A 312 -10.83 -6.07 6.28
N GLU A 313 -9.60 -6.55 6.09
CA GLU A 313 -8.86 -7.32 7.10
C GLU A 313 -8.57 -6.46 8.35
N TRP A 314 -8.21 -5.19 8.19
CA TRP A 314 -8.03 -4.25 9.32
C TRP A 314 -9.34 -3.95 10.04
N GLU A 315 -10.43 -3.72 9.32
CA GLU A 315 -11.76 -3.52 9.94
C GLU A 315 -12.20 -4.76 10.73
N GLU A 316 -11.91 -5.96 10.23
CA GLU A 316 -12.21 -7.21 10.94
C GLU A 316 -11.33 -7.42 12.16
N ALA A 317 -10.01 -7.21 12.03
CA ALA A 317 -9.06 -7.25 13.14
C ALA A 317 -9.47 -6.29 14.27
N ALA A 318 -9.92 -5.07 13.91
CA ALA A 318 -10.40 -4.11 14.89
C ALA A 318 -11.65 -4.59 15.64
N LYS A 319 -12.61 -5.21 14.95
CA LYS A 319 -13.80 -5.78 15.60
C LYS A 319 -13.41 -6.88 16.59
N ILE A 320 -12.53 -7.78 16.19
CA ILE A 320 -12.03 -8.85 17.05
C ILE A 320 -11.38 -8.27 18.31
N LEU A 321 -10.44 -7.34 18.17
CA LEU A 321 -9.76 -6.71 19.31
C LEU A 321 -10.72 -5.91 20.20
N SER A 322 -11.84 -5.41 19.67
CA SER A 322 -12.87 -4.75 20.47
C SER A 322 -13.70 -5.73 21.31
N MET A 323 -13.88 -6.98 20.83
CA MET A 323 -14.58 -8.04 21.55
C MET A 323 -13.69 -8.68 22.63
N TYR A 324 -12.39 -8.72 22.40
CA TYR A 324 -11.39 -9.30 23.30
C TYR A 324 -10.35 -8.25 23.71
N PRO A 325 -10.73 -7.26 24.53
CA PRO A 325 -9.79 -6.22 24.95
C PRO A 325 -8.60 -6.83 25.72
N PRO A 326 -7.38 -6.34 25.47
CA PRO A 326 -6.19 -6.86 26.13
C PRO A 326 -6.30 -6.69 27.65
N GLN A 327 -5.96 -7.75 28.38
CA GLN A 327 -6.08 -7.80 29.85
C GLN A 327 -5.01 -6.95 30.56
N THR A 328 -3.96 -6.56 29.82
CA THR A 328 -2.84 -5.78 30.34
C THR A 328 -3.05 -4.30 30.05
N PRO A 329 -3.31 -3.43 31.06
CA PRO A 329 -3.38 -1.99 30.83
C PRO A 329 -2.01 -1.51 30.36
N LEU A 330 -1.97 -0.95 29.15
CA LEU A 330 -0.80 -0.24 28.63
C LEU A 330 -0.31 0.75 29.70
N SER A 331 0.89 0.52 30.21
CA SER A 331 1.47 1.35 31.26
C SER A 331 1.45 2.82 30.85
N ASN A 332 0.89 3.65 31.73
CA ASN A 332 0.72 5.09 31.57
C ASN A 332 1.98 5.76 31.01
N GLY A 333 1.94 6.13 29.71
CA GLY A 333 2.95 6.98 29.07
C GLY A 333 3.67 6.39 27.85
N ALA A 334 3.48 5.11 27.50
CA ALA A 334 4.04 4.54 26.27
C ALA A 334 3.19 4.91 25.04
N ILE A 335 3.84 5.28 23.93
CA ILE A 335 3.18 5.53 22.64
C ILE A 335 2.55 4.21 22.18
N SER A 336 1.22 4.18 22.06
CA SER A 336 0.49 3.00 21.60
C SER A 336 0.64 2.84 20.08
N PRO A 337 0.79 1.60 19.55
CA PRO A 337 0.70 1.36 18.12
C PRO A 337 -0.65 1.80 17.55
N PRO A 338 -0.72 2.18 16.26
CA PRO A 338 -1.96 2.65 15.66
C PRO A 338 -3.07 1.59 15.73
N ASN A 339 -4.32 2.04 15.84
CA ASN A 339 -5.46 1.14 15.77
C ASN A 339 -5.66 0.68 14.31
N TYR A 340 -6.14 -0.55 14.13
CA TYR A 340 -6.46 -1.06 12.79
C TYR A 340 -7.52 -0.20 12.05
N LEU A 341 -8.47 0.42 12.76
CA LEU A 341 -9.41 1.37 12.14
C LEU A 341 -8.73 2.64 11.62
N GLU A 342 -7.65 3.10 12.27
CA GLU A 342 -6.86 4.25 11.78
C GLU A 342 -6.15 3.88 10.47
N ASN A 343 -5.57 2.67 10.38
CA ASN A 343 -5.01 2.13 9.14
C ASN A 343 -6.09 1.97 8.04
N ALA A 344 -7.27 1.45 8.39
CA ALA A 344 -8.39 1.30 7.46
C ALA A 344 -8.87 2.64 6.91
N LEU A 345 -9.04 3.65 7.77
CA LEU A 345 -9.46 4.98 7.36
C LEU A 345 -8.40 5.65 6.47
N TYR A 346 -7.12 5.50 6.82
CA TYR A 346 -6.01 5.99 6.01
C TYR A 346 -5.95 5.27 4.65
N GLY A 347 -6.19 3.96 4.60
CA GLY A 347 -6.34 3.21 3.35
C GLY A 347 -7.49 3.71 2.48
N ARG A 348 -8.66 3.97 3.09
CA ARG A 348 -9.86 4.48 2.38
C ARG A 348 -9.60 5.83 1.70
N LYS A 349 -8.85 6.74 2.35
CA LYS A 349 -8.39 8.00 1.76
C LYS A 349 -7.68 7.78 0.42
N TYR A 350 -6.77 6.81 0.35
CA TYR A 350 -6.02 6.52 -0.87
C TYR A 350 -6.84 5.76 -1.92
N ILE A 351 -7.68 4.80 -1.52
CA ILE A 351 -8.61 4.10 -2.42
C ILE A 351 -9.49 5.09 -3.17
N VAL A 352 -10.04 6.10 -2.50
CA VAL A 352 -10.85 7.13 -3.17
C VAL A 352 -10.03 7.90 -4.21
N ARG A 353 -8.82 8.33 -3.86
CA ARG A 353 -7.91 8.98 -4.82
C ARG A 353 -7.59 8.10 -6.02
N PHE A 354 -7.36 6.80 -5.81
CA PHE A 354 -7.05 5.85 -6.88
C PHE A 354 -8.26 5.62 -7.80
N MET A 355 -9.46 5.47 -7.24
CA MET A 355 -10.68 5.37 -8.04
C MET A 355 -10.87 6.62 -8.90
N LEU A 356 -10.75 7.81 -8.30
CA LEU A 356 -10.86 9.08 -9.04
C LEU A 356 -9.82 9.19 -10.16
N HIS A 357 -8.58 8.75 -9.91
CA HIS A 357 -7.56 8.68 -10.95
C HIS A 357 -7.93 7.71 -12.08
N LEU A 358 -8.43 6.52 -11.77
CA LEU A 358 -8.87 5.55 -12.79
C LEU A 358 -10.02 6.07 -13.63
N ILE A 359 -11.00 6.72 -13.00
CA ILE A 359 -12.18 7.31 -13.65
C ILE A 359 -11.77 8.42 -14.61
N SER A 360 -10.70 9.16 -14.29
CA SER A 360 -10.17 10.21 -15.16
C SER A 360 -9.46 9.68 -16.42
N LYS A 361 -9.12 8.39 -16.48
CA LYS A 361 -8.47 7.79 -17.65
C LYS A 361 -9.50 7.40 -18.71
N GLU A 362 -9.32 7.93 -19.91
CA GLU A 362 -10.25 7.70 -21.03
C GLU A 362 -10.39 6.22 -21.39
N ASP A 363 -9.26 5.49 -21.39
CA ASP A 363 -9.20 4.07 -21.75
C ASP A 363 -9.91 3.12 -20.76
N VAL A 364 -10.24 3.61 -19.56
CA VAL A 364 -10.88 2.80 -18.51
C VAL A 364 -12.39 2.74 -18.71
N LEU A 365 -13.02 3.88 -19.00
CA LEU A 365 -14.48 3.97 -19.13
C LEU A 365 -14.96 3.75 -20.56
N ASP A 366 -14.15 4.08 -21.57
CA ASP A 366 -14.44 3.84 -22.98
C ASP A 366 -13.32 3.01 -23.66
N PRO A 367 -13.37 1.66 -23.54
CA PRO A 367 -12.35 0.80 -24.13
C PRO A 367 -12.40 0.79 -25.66
N ASP A 368 -13.49 1.23 -26.30
CA ASP A 368 -13.67 1.15 -27.76
C ASP A 368 -13.00 2.32 -28.51
N ILE A 369 -12.78 3.47 -27.84
CA ILE A 369 -11.97 4.57 -28.38
C ILE A 369 -10.48 4.18 -28.41
N SER A 370 -9.98 3.54 -27.34
CA SER A 370 -8.59 3.10 -27.21
C SER A 370 -8.18 2.05 -28.26
N VAL A 371 -9.12 1.15 -28.60
CA VAL A 371 -8.92 0.04 -29.55
C VAL A 371 -8.66 0.51 -30.99
N LYS A 372 -9.05 1.75 -31.35
CA LYS A 372 -8.81 2.29 -32.70
C LYS A 372 -7.38 2.79 -32.92
N ALA A 373 -6.58 2.95 -31.87
CA ALA A 373 -5.22 3.51 -31.95
C ALA A 373 -4.10 2.44 -32.05
N THR A 374 -4.37 1.18 -31.70
CA THR A 374 -3.32 0.14 -31.60
C THR A 374 -3.66 -1.11 -32.41
N MET A 375 -3.01 -1.27 -33.56
CA MET A 375 -3.08 -2.48 -34.39
C MET A 375 -2.25 -3.62 -33.76
N GLY A 376 -2.88 -4.45 -32.92
CA GLY A 376 -2.27 -5.70 -32.42
C GLY A 376 -3.26 -6.55 -31.62
N ASN A 377 -3.65 -7.72 -32.13
CA ASN A 377 -4.74 -8.55 -31.58
C ASN A 377 -4.52 -9.01 -30.12
N GLU A 378 -3.29 -9.29 -29.68
CA GLU A 378 -3.03 -9.75 -28.31
C GLU A 378 -3.06 -8.63 -27.27
N LYS A 379 -2.42 -7.48 -27.56
CA LYS A 379 -2.44 -6.30 -26.69
C LYS A 379 -3.87 -5.74 -26.53
N ASN A 380 -4.71 -5.90 -27.55
CA ASN A 380 -6.11 -5.50 -27.53
C ASN A 380 -6.96 -6.32 -26.55
N SER A 381 -6.64 -7.60 -26.33
CA SER A 381 -7.37 -8.44 -25.37
C SER A 381 -7.03 -8.11 -23.92
N LEU A 382 -5.76 -7.79 -23.64
CA LEU A 382 -5.27 -7.47 -22.30
C LEU A 382 -5.76 -6.09 -21.82
N GLY A 383 -5.81 -5.10 -22.73
CA GLY A 383 -6.36 -3.77 -22.45
C GLY A 383 -7.84 -3.84 -22.05
N LYS A 384 -8.66 -4.60 -22.79
CA LYS A 384 -10.09 -4.79 -22.47
C LYS A 384 -10.32 -5.46 -21.12
N ARG A 385 -9.52 -6.50 -20.79
CA ARG A 385 -9.59 -7.16 -19.47
C ARG A 385 -9.22 -6.20 -18.33
N SER A 386 -8.20 -5.38 -18.54
CA SER A 386 -7.74 -4.41 -17.53
C SER A 386 -8.76 -3.28 -17.32
N ALA A 387 -9.38 -2.77 -18.38
CA ALA A 387 -10.47 -1.79 -18.28
C ALA A 387 -11.70 -2.36 -17.56
N ALA A 388 -12.09 -3.60 -17.85
CA ALA A 388 -13.17 -4.29 -17.14
C ALA A 388 -12.84 -4.47 -15.65
N ALA A 389 -11.62 -4.91 -15.33
CA ALA A 389 -11.15 -5.05 -13.95
C ALA A 389 -11.14 -3.69 -13.20
N ALA A 390 -10.78 -2.59 -13.88
CA ALA A 390 -10.84 -1.25 -13.31
C ALA A 390 -12.30 -0.83 -12.99
N LYS A 391 -13.26 -1.11 -13.88
CA LYS A 391 -14.68 -0.85 -13.61
C LYS A 391 -15.20 -1.66 -12.43
N ILE A 392 -14.82 -2.94 -12.33
CA ILE A 392 -15.16 -3.80 -11.20
C ILE A 392 -14.58 -3.22 -9.91
N LEU A 393 -13.31 -2.82 -9.91
CA LEU A 393 -12.67 -2.21 -8.74
C LEU A 393 -13.37 -0.93 -8.31
N ILE A 394 -13.68 -0.01 -9.24
CA ILE A 394 -14.42 1.22 -8.93
C ILE A 394 -15.76 0.87 -8.30
N LYS A 395 -16.48 -0.10 -8.87
CA LYS A 395 -17.77 -0.55 -8.35
C LYS A 395 -17.63 -1.09 -6.93
N GLU A 396 -16.85 -2.13 -6.73
CA GLU A 396 -16.71 -2.83 -5.45
C GLU A 396 -16.23 -1.91 -4.33
N GLN A 397 -15.27 -1.03 -4.62
CA GLN A 397 -14.71 -0.12 -3.62
C GLN A 397 -15.66 1.04 -3.30
N SER A 398 -16.44 1.53 -4.28
CA SER A 398 -17.51 2.49 -4.02
C SER A 398 -18.61 1.89 -3.15
N GLU A 399 -19.02 0.65 -3.46
CA GLU A 399 -20.02 -0.08 -2.66
C GLU A 399 -19.53 -0.32 -1.23
N ALA A 400 -18.28 -0.79 -1.08
CA ALA A 400 -17.68 -1.00 0.24
C ALA A 400 -17.51 0.29 1.04
N LEU A 401 -17.32 1.45 0.40
CA LEU A 401 -17.26 2.75 1.07
C LEU A 401 -18.65 3.21 1.54
N LEU A 402 -19.64 3.17 0.66
CA LEU A 402 -21.00 3.61 0.96
C LEU A 402 -21.67 2.72 2.01
N SER A 403 -21.58 1.40 1.88
CA SER A 403 -22.15 0.46 2.85
C SER A 403 -21.50 0.62 4.23
N ALA A 404 -20.17 0.80 4.28
CA ALA A 404 -19.48 1.02 5.55
C ALA A 404 -19.85 2.35 6.20
N LEU A 405 -20.11 3.41 5.42
CA LEU A 405 -20.62 4.68 5.96
C LEU A 405 -22.00 4.48 6.58
N LEU A 406 -22.94 3.88 5.84
CA LEU A 406 -24.32 3.67 6.30
C LEU A 406 -24.37 2.80 7.57
N GLN A 407 -23.57 1.73 7.62
CA GLN A 407 -23.46 0.88 8.80
C GLN A 407 -22.92 1.63 10.02
N LYS A 408 -21.95 2.52 9.84
CA LYS A 408 -21.40 3.31 10.95
C LYS A 408 -22.36 4.41 11.38
N GLU A 409 -23.10 5.02 10.44
CA GLU A 409 -24.16 5.98 10.77
C GLU A 409 -25.29 5.34 11.58
N SER A 410 -25.70 4.10 11.29
CA SER A 410 -26.79 3.44 12.05
C SER A 410 -26.40 3.13 13.50
N LEU A 411 -25.11 3.00 13.80
CA LEU A 411 -24.60 2.77 15.16
C LEU A 411 -24.44 4.07 15.97
N VAL A 412 -24.62 5.24 15.35
CA VAL A 412 -24.57 6.54 16.01
C VAL A 412 -25.99 6.92 16.44
N GLY A 413 -26.41 6.49 17.64
CA GLY A 413 -27.71 6.83 18.21
C GLY A 413 -28.31 5.82 19.19
N GLU A 414 -27.75 4.61 19.28
CA GLU A 414 -28.15 3.60 20.26
C GLU A 414 -27.24 3.67 21.50
N ASP A 415 -27.84 3.92 22.65
CA ASP A 415 -27.27 3.96 24.00
C ASP A 415 -26.20 5.03 24.27
N ALA A 416 -26.60 6.13 24.90
CA ALA A 416 -25.69 7.11 25.49
C ALA A 416 -26.09 7.32 26.97
N SER A 417 -25.52 6.53 27.88
CA SER A 417 -25.71 6.79 29.32
C SER A 417 -24.45 6.62 30.19
N ASP A 418 -23.32 6.17 29.65
CA ASP A 418 -22.08 6.01 30.43
C ASP A 418 -20.90 6.87 29.96
N SER A 419 -20.14 7.40 30.91
CA SER A 419 -19.01 8.32 30.68
C SER A 419 -17.84 7.73 29.86
N LEU A 420 -17.65 6.40 29.88
CA LEU A 420 -16.69 5.68 29.02
C LEU A 420 -17.18 5.55 27.57
N GLN A 421 -18.49 5.64 27.35
CA GLN A 421 -19.12 5.62 26.02
C GLN A 421 -18.85 6.92 25.26
N SER A 422 -18.65 8.04 25.96
CA SER A 422 -18.44 9.37 25.39
C SER A 422 -17.16 9.47 24.53
N VAL A 423 -16.05 8.85 24.94
CA VAL A 423 -14.80 8.85 24.14
C VAL A 423 -14.96 7.97 22.90
N ALA A 424 -15.58 6.80 23.04
CA ALA A 424 -15.87 5.91 21.92
C ALA A 424 -16.86 6.54 20.92
N GLU A 425 -17.80 7.35 21.39
CA GLU A 425 -18.69 8.15 20.54
C GLU A 425 -17.95 9.26 19.80
N GLU A 426 -17.02 9.97 20.45
CA GLU A 426 -16.20 11.00 19.80
C GLU A 426 -15.33 10.39 18.69
N CYS A 427 -14.66 9.26 18.96
CA CYS A 427 -13.89 8.52 17.96
C CYS A 427 -14.75 8.10 16.76
N ARG A 428 -15.95 7.54 17.03
CA ARG A 428 -16.92 7.14 16.00
C ARG A 428 -17.40 8.35 15.18
N ALA A 429 -17.68 9.48 15.83
CA ALA A 429 -18.11 10.70 15.16
C ALA A 429 -17.01 11.24 14.22
N VAL A 430 -15.73 11.21 14.64
CA VAL A 430 -14.60 11.57 13.78
C VAL A 430 -14.52 10.65 12.57
N GLU A 431 -14.63 9.34 12.77
CA GLU A 431 -14.59 8.36 11.69
C GLU A 431 -15.71 8.57 10.67
N VAL A 432 -16.97 8.69 11.12
CA VAL A 432 -18.13 8.94 10.26
C VAL A 432 -17.98 10.25 9.49
N LYS A 433 -17.49 11.31 10.14
CA LYS A 433 -17.21 12.60 9.50
C LYS A 433 -16.19 12.46 8.37
N ARG A 434 -15.11 11.69 8.58
CA ARG A 434 -14.08 11.46 7.55
C ARG A 434 -14.60 10.60 6.40
N MET A 435 -15.34 9.54 6.70
CA MET A 435 -15.97 8.72 5.66
C MET A 435 -16.98 9.50 4.83
N THR A 436 -17.77 10.37 5.48
CA THR A 436 -18.67 11.31 4.79
C THR A 436 -17.91 12.18 3.80
N HIS A 437 -16.77 12.73 4.22
CA HIS A 437 -15.91 13.53 3.34
C HIS A 437 -15.40 12.74 2.13
N PHE A 438 -14.91 11.51 2.34
CA PHE A 438 -14.45 10.63 1.25
C PHE A 438 -15.58 10.27 0.27
N VAL A 439 -16.79 10.03 0.77
CA VAL A 439 -17.96 9.80 -0.09
C VAL A 439 -18.29 11.05 -0.89
N CYS A 440 -18.28 12.23 -0.27
CA CYS A 440 -18.51 13.49 -0.99
C CYS A 440 -17.46 13.74 -2.08
N GLU A 441 -16.17 13.50 -1.81
CA GLU A 441 -15.10 13.60 -2.82
C GLU A 441 -15.33 12.64 -3.99
N LEU A 442 -15.74 11.40 -3.70
CA LEU A 442 -16.05 10.40 -4.71
C LEU A 442 -17.25 10.84 -5.58
N MET A 443 -18.33 11.32 -4.95
CA MET A 443 -19.52 11.80 -5.67
C MET A 443 -19.20 13.03 -6.52
N GLU A 444 -18.41 13.97 -6.02
CA GLU A 444 -17.95 15.13 -6.79
C GLU A 444 -17.14 14.66 -8.02
N GLY A 445 -16.27 13.67 -7.85
CA GLY A 445 -15.54 13.07 -8.96
C GLY A 445 -16.46 12.44 -10.01
N PHE A 446 -17.46 11.67 -9.60
CA PHE A 446 -18.46 11.12 -10.53
C PHE A 446 -19.28 12.21 -11.22
N SER A 447 -19.61 13.30 -10.53
CA SER A 447 -20.37 14.41 -11.12
C SER A 447 -19.65 15.11 -12.26
N LYS A 448 -18.31 15.05 -12.29
CA LYS A 448 -17.47 15.61 -13.35
C LYS A 448 -17.43 14.76 -14.62
N LEU A 449 -18.01 13.55 -14.59
CA LEU A 449 -18.11 12.71 -15.77
C LEU A 449 -19.19 13.22 -16.74
N ASP A 450 -18.94 13.02 -18.03
CA ASP A 450 -19.99 13.11 -19.04
C ASP A 450 -21.02 11.98 -18.86
N ASP A 451 -22.20 12.14 -19.45
CA ASP A 451 -23.31 11.21 -19.22
C ASP A 451 -23.03 9.80 -19.78
N ALA A 452 -22.17 9.67 -20.79
CA ALA A 452 -21.78 8.37 -21.35
C ALA A 452 -20.89 7.58 -20.38
N ARG A 453 -19.85 8.23 -19.84
CA ARG A 453 -18.93 7.66 -18.84
C ARG A 453 -19.64 7.41 -17.52
N LEU A 454 -20.56 8.29 -17.13
CA LEU A 454 -21.39 8.10 -15.94
C LEU A 454 -22.35 6.91 -16.10
N PHE A 455 -22.96 6.75 -17.28
CA PHE A 455 -23.82 5.59 -17.58
C PHE A 455 -23.06 4.27 -17.53
N ALA A 456 -21.76 4.25 -17.88
CA ALA A 456 -20.91 3.07 -17.74
C ALA A 456 -20.75 2.60 -16.28
N LEU A 457 -21.11 3.44 -15.30
CA LEU A 457 -21.13 3.15 -13.87
C LEU A 457 -22.54 2.83 -13.33
N SER A 458 -23.54 2.63 -14.20
CA SER A 458 -24.93 2.27 -13.84
C SER A 458 -25.08 1.06 -12.91
N GLY A 459 -24.07 0.19 -12.84
CA GLY A 459 -24.00 -0.88 -11.84
C GLY A 459 -23.99 -0.39 -10.39
N LEU A 460 -23.68 0.89 -10.12
CA LEU A 460 -23.69 1.51 -8.79
C LEU A 460 -25.05 2.05 -8.36
N THR A 461 -26.03 2.15 -9.28
CA THR A 461 -27.33 2.77 -9.01
C THR A 461 -28.05 2.19 -7.78
N PRO A 462 -28.09 0.86 -7.53
CA PRO A 462 -28.73 0.31 -6.34
C PRO A 462 -28.08 0.82 -5.04
N THR A 463 -26.74 0.82 -4.99
CA THR A 463 -25.98 1.22 -3.79
C THR A 463 -26.03 2.72 -3.55
N LEU A 464 -25.98 3.51 -4.62
CA LEU A 464 -26.23 4.95 -4.56
C LEU A 464 -27.64 5.23 -4.05
N SER A 465 -28.65 4.53 -4.58
CA SER A 465 -30.04 4.70 -4.12
C SER A 465 -30.22 4.37 -2.63
N ALA A 466 -29.56 3.32 -2.12
CA ALA A 466 -29.54 3.01 -0.69
C ALA A 466 -28.91 4.15 0.15
N SER A 467 -27.91 4.84 -0.41
CA SER A 467 -27.20 5.95 0.24
C SER A 467 -28.04 7.22 0.42
N ILE A 468 -29.24 7.29 -0.17
CA ILE A 468 -30.24 8.32 0.13
C ILE A 468 -30.68 8.26 1.60
N GLN A 469 -30.51 7.12 2.27
CA GLN A 469 -30.83 6.96 3.70
C GLN A 469 -29.74 7.54 4.62
N SER A 470 -28.60 7.99 4.08
CA SER A 470 -27.51 8.55 4.89
C SER A 470 -27.98 9.72 5.75
N THR A 471 -27.44 9.85 6.96
CA THR A 471 -27.77 10.95 7.87
C THR A 471 -27.22 12.30 7.39
N SER A 472 -26.14 12.27 6.60
CA SER A 472 -25.53 13.44 5.98
C SER A 472 -26.35 14.02 4.82
N LYS A 473 -26.82 15.27 4.98
CA LYS A 473 -27.53 16.00 3.91
C LYS A 473 -26.69 16.12 2.64
N ASN A 474 -25.37 16.35 2.78
CA ASN A 474 -24.47 16.52 1.64
C ASN A 474 -24.37 15.25 0.81
N VAL A 475 -24.28 14.09 1.46
CA VAL A 475 -24.26 12.78 0.78
C VAL A 475 -25.58 12.56 0.05
N ARG A 476 -26.72 12.74 0.74
CA ARG A 476 -28.04 12.58 0.12
C ARG A 476 -28.23 13.46 -1.12
N SER A 477 -27.87 14.74 -1.03
CA SER A 477 -28.00 15.68 -2.15
C SER A 477 -27.11 15.28 -3.33
N ALA A 478 -25.84 14.97 -3.09
CA ALA A 478 -24.91 14.58 -4.14
C ALA A 478 -25.32 13.26 -4.83
N VAL A 479 -25.75 12.28 -4.04
CA VAL A 479 -26.26 11.00 -4.55
C VAL A 479 -27.52 11.18 -5.38
N HIS A 480 -28.47 11.98 -4.91
CA HIS A 480 -29.73 12.23 -5.64
C HIS A 480 -29.47 12.85 -7.02
N GLU A 481 -28.60 13.86 -7.09
CA GLU A 481 -28.20 14.49 -8.35
C GLU A 481 -27.55 13.48 -9.31
N LEU A 482 -26.64 12.65 -8.78
CA LEU A 482 -25.93 11.65 -9.58
C LEU A 482 -26.88 10.58 -10.15
N VAL A 483 -27.74 10.04 -9.29
CA VAL A 483 -28.72 9.01 -9.64
C VAL A 483 -29.70 9.54 -10.69
N GLN A 484 -30.16 10.78 -10.55
CA GLN A 484 -31.01 11.43 -11.53
C GLN A 484 -30.33 11.50 -12.92
N ARG A 485 -29.08 11.97 -12.98
CA ARG A 485 -28.30 12.01 -14.24
C ARG A 485 -28.10 10.63 -14.84
N MET A 486 -27.83 9.61 -14.01
CA MET A 486 -27.67 8.23 -14.45
C MET A 486 -28.95 7.63 -15.06
N PHE A 487 -30.13 8.01 -14.55
CA PHE A 487 -31.43 7.59 -15.09
C PHE A 487 -31.84 8.36 -16.36
N GLU A 488 -31.52 9.65 -16.47
CA GLU A 488 -31.84 10.47 -17.64
C GLU A 488 -31.07 10.04 -18.89
N GLY A 489 -29.84 9.51 -18.71
CA GLY A 489 -29.02 8.83 -19.71
C GLY A 489 -28.66 9.65 -20.97
N PRO A 490 -27.79 9.13 -21.86
CA PRO A 490 -27.41 9.82 -23.10
C PRO A 490 -28.55 9.96 -24.13
N LEU A 491 -29.76 9.46 -23.83
CA LEU A 491 -30.93 9.53 -24.71
C LEU A 491 -31.69 10.86 -24.59
N SER A 492 -31.57 11.57 -23.48
CA SER A 492 -32.26 12.86 -23.27
C SER A 492 -31.79 13.95 -24.26
N ASP A 493 -30.52 13.89 -24.70
CA ASP A 493 -29.97 14.83 -25.68
C ASP A 493 -30.37 14.54 -27.14
N ARG A 494 -30.73 13.29 -27.46
CA ARG A 494 -31.23 12.92 -28.80
C ARG A 494 -32.65 13.42 -29.05
N VAL A 495 -33.46 13.60 -28.00
CA VAL A 495 -34.82 14.13 -28.12
C VAL A 495 -34.79 15.66 -28.28
N LYS A 496 -33.88 16.36 -27.60
CA LYS A 496 -33.72 17.81 -27.73
C LYS A 496 -33.17 18.25 -29.10
N THR A 497 -32.25 17.49 -29.69
CA THR A 497 -31.69 17.81 -31.02
C THR A 497 -32.64 17.52 -32.18
N LYS A 498 -33.57 16.55 -32.05
CA LYS A 498 -34.63 16.33 -33.06
C LYS A 498 -35.76 17.37 -33.01
N GLY A 499 -35.96 18.03 -31.88
CA GLY A 499 -36.96 19.10 -31.73
C GLY A 499 -36.53 20.47 -32.31
N ALA A 500 -35.23 20.66 -32.61
CA ALA A 500 -34.72 21.92 -33.15
C ALA A 500 -34.70 21.97 -34.69
N ASN A 501 -34.81 20.82 -35.38
CA ASN A 501 -34.76 20.74 -36.85
C ASN A 501 -36.13 20.60 -37.54
N SER A 502 -37.25 20.71 -36.81
CA SER A 502 -38.60 20.62 -37.39
C SER A 502 -39.27 21.96 -37.68
N ASN A 503 -38.53 23.08 -37.64
CA ASN A 503 -39.10 24.43 -37.82
C ASN A 503 -38.44 25.23 -38.96
N VAL A 504 -38.29 24.65 -40.16
CA VAL A 504 -38.07 25.41 -41.39
C VAL A 504 -38.75 24.71 -42.58
N GLN A 505 -40.01 25.06 -42.84
CA GLN A 505 -40.59 25.33 -44.17
C GLN A 505 -42.12 25.47 -44.07
N THR A 506 -42.56 26.68 -43.73
CA THR A 506 -43.85 27.19 -44.18
C THR A 506 -43.60 28.42 -45.03
N GLY A 507 -44.06 28.41 -46.29
CA GLY A 507 -44.21 29.62 -47.07
C GLY A 507 -43.92 29.52 -48.58
N LYS A 508 -45.03 29.45 -49.32
CA LYS A 508 -45.34 30.14 -50.60
C LYS A 508 -45.37 29.32 -51.89
N GLY A 509 -46.53 29.38 -52.56
CA GLY A 509 -46.68 29.22 -54.00
C GLY A 509 -48.09 28.83 -54.44
N ASP A 510 -48.99 29.81 -54.56
CA ASP A 510 -50.28 29.68 -55.27
C ASP A 510 -50.08 29.39 -56.77
N GLN A 511 -50.98 28.59 -57.36
CA GLN A 511 -51.87 28.94 -58.49
C GLN A 511 -52.23 27.72 -59.39
N ALA A 512 -53.54 27.50 -59.48
CA ALA A 512 -54.37 27.04 -60.61
C ALA A 512 -53.76 26.21 -61.77
N GLN A 513 -54.39 25.06 -62.08
CA GLN A 513 -55.20 24.92 -63.31
C GLN A 513 -56.00 23.59 -63.37
N THR A 514 -57.20 23.78 -63.90
CA THR A 514 -58.27 22.92 -64.42
C THR A 514 -57.92 21.62 -65.18
N SER A 515 -58.79 20.62 -64.98
CA SER A 515 -59.41 19.72 -65.98
C SER A 515 -58.53 18.81 -66.86
N THR A 516 -58.60 17.49 -66.62
CA THR A 516 -59.37 16.54 -67.46
C THR A 516 -59.59 15.23 -66.71
#